data_AF-F8U041-F1
#
_entry.id   AF-F8U041-F1
#
_cell.length_a   1.000
_cell.length_b   1.000
_cell.length_c   1.000
_cell.angle_alpha   90.00
_cell.angle_beta   90.00
_cell.angle_gamma   90.00
#
_symmetry.space_group_name_H-M   'P 1'
#
loop_
_entity.id
_entity.type
_entity.pdbx_description
1 polymer ?
#
loop_
_entity_poly.entity_id
_entity_poly.type
_entity_poly.pdbx_seq_one_letter_code
_entity_poly.pdbx_strand_id
1 'polypeptide(L)' 'SRDRGKPFQFNIGKGEVIRAWDEGVAKMSVGQRARLTCTPDFAYGTRGYPPVIPPNATLIFDVELLSC' A
#
# COMPACT_ATOMS: atom_id res chain seq x y z
N SER A 1 14.88 7.40 7.49
CA SER A 1 13.65 6.84 6.93
C SER A 1 12.92 5.87 7.87
N ARG A 2 13.42 5.62 9.09
CA ARG A 2 12.68 4.97 10.19
C ARG A 2 11.90 6.00 11.04
N ASP A 3 11.47 7.10 10.44
CA ASP A 3 11.05 8.32 11.15
C ASP A 3 9.62 8.27 11.69
N ARG A 4 8.91 7.15 11.47
CA ARG A 4 7.72 6.77 12.23
C ARG A 4 8.00 5.40 12.83
N GLY A 5 8.48 5.36 14.06
CA GLY A 5 8.79 4.11 14.79
C GLY A 5 7.58 3.21 15.10
N LYS A 6 6.53 3.25 14.28
CA LYS A 6 5.34 2.40 14.39
C LYS A 6 5.08 1.71 13.05
N PRO A 7 5.13 0.36 13.01
CA PRO A 7 4.64 -0.40 11.87
C PRO A 7 3.19 -0.03 11.59
N PHE A 8 2.84 0.13 10.32
CA PHE A 8 1.43 0.22 9.93
C PHE A 8 0.85 -1.20 9.95
N GLN A 9 -0.17 -1.41 10.78
CA GLN A 9 -0.86 -2.69 10.91
C GLN A 9 -2.21 -2.60 10.21
N PHE A 10 -2.50 -3.57 9.36
CA PHE A 10 -3.77 -3.69 8.65
C PHE A 10 -4.06 -5.16 8.39
N ASN A 11 -5.34 -5.49 8.23
CA ASN A 11 -5.75 -6.85 7.88
C ASN A 11 -5.87 -6.99 6.35
N ILE A 12 -5.10 -7.91 5.79
CA ILE A 12 -5.19 -8.24 4.36
C ILE A 12 -6.55 -8.89 4.06
N GLY A 13 -7.20 -8.44 2.99
CA GLY A 13 -8.45 -9.04 2.50
C GLY A 13 -9.72 -8.56 3.20
N LYS A 14 -9.61 -7.58 4.11
CA LYS A 14 -10.77 -6.89 4.70
C LYS A 14 -11.17 -5.61 3.95
N GLY A 15 -10.43 -5.23 2.90
CA GLY A 15 -10.64 -3.95 2.22
C GLY A 15 -10.33 -2.74 3.10
N GLU A 16 -9.53 -2.92 4.15
CA GLU A 16 -9.03 -1.83 5.00
C GLU A 16 -8.00 -0.95 4.26
N VAL A 17 -7.37 -1.52 3.23
CA VAL A 17 -6.36 -0.87 2.38
C VAL A 17 -6.75 -0.95 0.90
N ILE A 18 -6.00 -0.26 0.05
CA ILE A 18 -6.18 -0.32 -1.40
C ILE A 18 -5.95 -1.74 -1.93
N ARG A 19 -6.66 -2.13 -2.99
CA ARG A 19 -6.57 -3.48 -3.58
C ARG A 19 -5.15 -3.88 -3.94
N ALA A 20 -4.34 -2.93 -4.42
CA ALA A 20 -2.93 -3.19 -4.72
C ALA A 20 -2.11 -3.64 -3.50
N TRP A 21 -2.47 -3.18 -2.29
CA TRP A 21 -1.83 -3.65 -1.05
C TRP A 21 -2.33 -5.02 -0.64
N ASP A 22 -3.65 -5.26 -0.71
CA ASP A 22 -4.22 -6.57 -0.41
C ASP A 22 -3.60 -7.67 -1.29
N GLU A 23 -3.47 -7.43 -2.60
CA GLU A 23 -2.86 -8.40 -3.52
C GLU A 23 -1.33 -8.41 -3.48
N GLY A 24 -0.71 -7.25 -3.29
CA GLY A 24 0.73 -7.09 -3.32
C GLY A 24 1.40 -7.66 -2.08
N VAL A 25 0.89 -7.29 -0.89
CA VAL A 25 1.42 -7.75 0.40
C VAL A 25 1.09 -9.23 0.64
N ALA A 26 -0.04 -9.73 0.13
CA ALA A 26 -0.35 -11.17 0.17
C ALA A 26 0.70 -12.06 -0.53
N LYS A 27 1.50 -11.49 -1.44
CA LYS A 27 2.57 -12.20 -2.16
C LYS A 27 3.95 -12.02 -1.52
N MET A 28 4.07 -11.20 -0.46
CA MET A 28 5.33 -10.92 0.20
C MET A 28 5.60 -11.90 1.35
N SER A 29 6.87 -12.22 1.57
CA SER A 29 7.33 -12.98 2.73
C SER A 29 7.72 -12.06 3.89
N VAL A 30 7.61 -12.55 5.12
CA VAL A 30 8.06 -11.80 6.31
C VAL A 30 9.55 -11.48 6.21
N GLY A 31 9.92 -10.24 6.48
CA GLY A 31 11.25 -9.68 6.31
C GLY A 31 11.57 -9.23 4.87
N GLN A 32 10.66 -9.44 3.91
CA GLN A 32 10.87 -9.00 2.53
C GLN A 32 10.45 -7.55 2.35
N ARG A 33 11.27 -6.82 1.58
CA ARG A 33 10.95 -5.49 1.08
C ARG A 33 10.61 -5.56 -0.40
N ALA A 34 9.47 -5.00 -0.79
CA ALA A 34 9.00 -4.97 -2.16
C ALA A 34 8.44 -3.60 -2.52
N ARG A 35 8.59 -3.23 -3.79
CA ARG A 35 8.01 -2.01 -4.34
C ARG A 35 6.70 -2.34 -5.04
N LEU A 36 5.59 -1.85 -4.51
CA LEU A 36 4.26 -2.02 -5.05
C LEU A 36 3.90 -0.83 -5.93
N THR A 37 3.81 -1.07 -7.24
CA THR A 37 3.30 -0.10 -8.21
C THR A 37 1.78 -0.24 -8.30
N CYS A 38 1.08 0.74 -7.75
CA CYS A 38 -0.37 0.77 -7.67
C CYS A 38 -0.91 1.74 -8.73
N THR A 39 -1.48 1.20 -9.80
CA THR A 39 -2.23 2.01 -10.77
C THR A 39 -3.47 2.61 -10.10
N PRO A 40 -4.00 3.74 -10.61
CA PRO A 40 -5.15 4.39 -9.99
C PRO A 40 -6.35 3.45 -9.83
N ASP A 41 -6.59 2.53 -10.76
CA ASP A 41 -7.70 1.57 -10.69
C ASP A 41 -7.61 0.63 -9.48
N PHE A 42 -6.39 0.34 -9.02
CA PHE A 42 -6.13 -0.51 -7.85
C PHE A 42 -5.79 0.29 -6.58
N ALA A 43 -5.83 1.64 -6.66
CA ALA A 43 -5.56 2.57 -5.58
C ALA A 43 -6.78 3.46 -5.30
N TYR A 44 -6.69 4.76 -5.58
CA TYR A 44 -7.71 5.77 -5.26
C TYR A 44 -8.55 6.22 -6.47
N GLY A 45 -8.28 5.67 -7.66
CA GLY A 45 -9.01 5.94 -8.90
C GLY A 45 -9.07 7.42 -9.27
N THR A 46 -10.16 7.79 -9.94
CA THR A 46 -10.51 9.16 -10.32
C THR A 46 -10.86 10.04 -9.12
N ARG A 47 -11.12 9.46 -7.95
CA ARG A 47 -11.44 10.21 -6.72
C ARG A 47 -10.20 10.76 -6.04
N GLY A 48 -9.06 10.07 -6.17
CA GLY A 48 -7.84 10.42 -5.45
C GLY A 48 -8.05 10.40 -3.93
N TYR A 49 -7.13 11.04 -3.21
CA TYR A 49 -7.26 11.28 -1.76
C TYR A 49 -6.86 12.73 -1.46
N PRO A 50 -7.76 13.71 -1.66
CA PRO A 50 -7.45 15.12 -1.44
C PRO A 50 -7.10 15.40 0.04
N PRO A 51 -6.11 16.27 0.35
CA PRO A 51 -5.25 17.03 -0.57
C PRO A 51 -3.95 16.30 -0.98
N VAL A 52 -3.77 15.04 -0.57
CA VAL A 52 -2.48 14.34 -0.65
C VAL A 52 -2.24 13.66 -2.00
N ILE A 53 -3.27 13.05 -2.57
CA ILE A 53 -3.17 12.20 -3.77
C ILE A 53 -4.09 12.75 -4.86
N PRO A 54 -3.55 13.16 -6.02
CA PRO A 54 -4.36 13.64 -7.11
C PRO A 54 -5.20 12.51 -7.74
N PRO A 55 -6.31 12.85 -8.42
CA PRO A 55 -7.12 11.89 -9.16
C PRO A 55 -6.28 11.24 -10.27
N ASN A 56 -6.49 9.94 -10.52
CA ASN A 56 -5.77 9.14 -11.53
C ASN A 56 -4.24 9.07 -11.34
N ALA A 57 -3.75 9.29 -10.12
CA ALA A 57 -2.33 9.15 -9.83
C ALA A 57 -1.91 7.69 -9.68
N THR A 58 -0.83 7.30 -10.36
CA THR A 58 -0.13 6.04 -10.09
C THR A 58 0.78 6.23 -8.88
N LEU A 59 0.62 5.36 -7.89
CA LEU A 59 1.37 5.43 -6.64
C LEU A 59 2.37 4.29 -6.56
N ILE A 60 3.60 4.61 -6.20
CA ILE A 60 4.66 3.63 -6.01
C ILE A 60 4.97 3.59 -4.52
N PHE A 61 4.61 2.49 -3.87
CA PHE A 61 4.87 2.27 -2.45
C PHE A 61 6.08 1.36 -2.29
N ASP A 62 6.92 1.68 -1.32
CA ASP A 62 8.00 0.81 -0.87
C ASP A 62 7.57 0.22 0.47
N VAL A 63 7.25 -1.08 0.47
CA VAL A 63 6.65 -1.78 1.61
C VAL A 63 7.63 -2.84 2.09
N GLU A 64 7.74 -2.98 3.40
CA GLU A 64 8.52 -4.01 4.07
C GLU A 64 7.59 -4.76 5.01
N LEU A 65 7.47 -6.08 4.83
CA LEU A 65 6.64 -6.91 5.69
C LEU A 65 7.45 -7.26 6.94
N LEU A 66 7.11 -6.67 8.09
CA LEU A 66 7.86 -6.89 9.33
C LEU A 66 7.40 -8.14 10.08
N SER A 67 6.11 -8.43 10.07
CA SER A 67 5.47 -9.59 10.72
C SER A 67 4.09 -9.81 10.13
N CYS A 68 3.64 -11.07 10.08
CA CYS A 68 2.28 -11.48 9.72
C CYS A 68 1.56 -12.12 10.91
#